data_AF-A0A4Q7TFR4-F1
#
_entry.id   AF-A0A4Q7TFR4-F1
#
_cell.length_a   1.000
_cell.length_b   1.000
_cell.length_c   1.000
_cell.angle_alpha   90.00
_cell.angle_beta   90.00
_cell.angle_gamma   90.00
#
_symmetry.space_group_name_H-M   'P 1'
#
loop_
_entity.id
_entity.type
_entity.pdbx_description
1 polymer ?
#
loop_
_entity_poly.entity_id
_entity_poly.type
_entity_poly.pdbx_seq_one_letter_code
_entity_poly.pdbx_strand_id
1 'polypeptide(L)'
;MAIGPSPKDIPAIRRTLAVYKVSSVLTGTFLLGLVVMMITRYGLGSDIELNGESGFLALTPVGELTGFNLSIFLLAVHGWLYVLYLACDFLLWRLLRWPFWKFLWIAMGGIVPLLSFFFERQVPREVEALIASLEAEQRARPATEGASA
;
A
#
# COMPACT_ATOMS: atom_id res chain seq x y z
N MET A 1 -20.44 -11.45 -22.05
CA MET A 1 -20.48 -10.19 -21.28
C MET A 1 -19.08 -9.98 -20.73
N ALA A 2 -18.25 -9.15 -21.36
CA ALA A 2 -16.86 -8.97 -20.92
C ALA A 2 -16.85 -8.20 -19.60
N ILE A 3 -16.71 -8.92 -18.48
CA ILE A 3 -16.51 -8.33 -17.15
C ILE A 3 -15.03 -8.00 -17.05
N GLY A 4 -14.58 -7.03 -17.84
CA GLY A 4 -13.20 -6.58 -17.91
C GLY A 4 -13.13 -5.05 -17.85
N PRO A 5 -12.02 -4.47 -17.35
CA PRO A 5 -11.85 -3.02 -17.27
C PRO A 5 -11.98 -2.37 -18.65
N SER A 6 -12.68 -1.24 -18.72
CA SER A 6 -12.86 -0.53 -19.98
C SER A 6 -11.53 0.11 -20.41
N PRO A 7 -11.14 0.04 -21.70
CA PRO A 7 -9.92 0.67 -22.19
C PRO A 7 -9.85 2.19 -21.98
N LYS A 8 -10.99 2.83 -21.68
CA LYS A 8 -11.06 4.26 -21.34
C LYS A 8 -10.46 4.59 -19.97
N ASP A 9 -10.31 3.59 -19.09
CA ASP A 9 -9.89 3.77 -17.69
C ASP A 9 -8.37 3.62 -17.50
N ILE A 10 -7.61 3.25 -18.55
CA ILE A 10 -6.15 3.07 -18.54
C ILE A 10 -5.38 4.26 -17.88
N PRO A 11 -5.67 5.54 -18.19
CA PRO A 11 -4.96 6.65 -17.55
C PRO A 11 -5.27 6.77 -16.05
N ALA A 12 -6.50 6.44 -15.62
CA ALA A 12 -6.87 6.43 -14.20
C ALA A 12 -6.17 5.29 -13.46
N ILE A 13 -6.10 4.10 -14.07
CA ILE A 13 -5.40 2.92 -13.53
C ILE A 13 -3.92 3.24 -13.29
N ARG A 14 -3.24 3.87 -14.26
CA ARG A 14 -1.82 4.26 -14.11
C ARG A 14 -1.60 5.24 -12.97
N ARG A 15 -2.49 6.24 -12.79
CA ARG A 15 -2.42 7.18 -11.65
C ARG A 15 -2.61 6.47 -10.32
N THR A 16 -3.64 5.63 -10.21
CA THR A 16 -3.91 4.89 -8.97
C THR A 16 -2.78 3.95 -8.63
N LEU A 17 -2.13 3.33 -9.63
CA LEU A 17 -0.95 2.48 -9.42
C LEU A 17 0.25 3.27 -8.85
N ALA A 18 0.49 4.48 -9.35
CA ALA A 18 1.56 5.33 -8.84
C ALA A 18 1.32 5.74 -7.38
N VAL A 19 0.08 6.11 -7.05
CA VAL A 19 -0.31 6.43 -5.66
C VAL A 19 -0.22 5.20 -4.76
N TYR A 20 -0.63 4.03 -5.25
CA TYR A 20 -0.52 2.76 -4.53
C TYR A 20 0.94 2.41 -4.21
N LYS A 21 1.86 2.53 -5.18
CA LYS A 21 3.30 2.28 -4.95
C LYS A 21 3.85 3.16 -3.82
N VAL A 22 3.56 4.46 -3.85
CA VAL A 22 4.03 5.40 -2.83
C VAL A 22 3.38 5.12 -1.47
N SER A 23 2.06 4.91 -1.46
CA SER A 23 1.30 4.59 -0.26
C SER A 23 1.81 3.32 0.42
N SER A 24 2.05 2.26 -0.36
CA SER A 24 2.51 0.94 0.11
C SER A 24 3.91 0.98 0.71
N VAL A 25 4.86 1.69 0.08
CA VAL A 25 6.21 1.87 0.63
C VAL A 25 6.16 2.63 1.95
N LEU A 26 5.31 3.66 2.02
CA LEU A 26 5.17 4.46 3.23
C LEU A 26 4.53 3.64 4.36
N THR A 27 3.42 2.93 4.11
CA THR A 27 2.79 2.06 5.11
C THR A 27 3.71 0.93 5.56
N GLY A 28 4.43 0.28 4.64
CA GLY A 28 5.38 -0.79 4.95
C GLY A 28 6.55 -0.33 5.81
N THR A 29 7.11 0.84 5.52
CA THR A 29 8.21 1.43 6.33
C THR A 29 7.75 1.75 7.75
N PHE A 30 6.55 2.32 7.91
CA PHE A 30 5.97 2.58 9.23
C PHE A 30 5.65 1.30 10.00
N LEU A 31 5.15 0.25 9.32
CA LEU A 31 4.93 -1.06 9.93
C LEU A 31 6.23 -1.64 10.48
N LEU A 32 7.33 -1.56 9.72
CA LEU A 32 8.63 -2.01 10.17
C LEU A 32 9.10 -1.21 11.40
N GLY A 33 8.88 0.11 11.41
CA GLY A 33 9.15 0.96 12.57
C GLY A 33 8.33 0.57 13.80
N LEU A 34 7.05 0.25 13.64
CA LEU A 34 6.19 -0.26 14.72
C LEU A 34 6.67 -1.61 15.24
N VAL A 35 7.16 -2.50 14.37
CA VAL A 35 7.74 -3.79 14.78
C VAL A 35 9.01 -3.58 15.61
N VAL A 36 9.88 -2.65 15.20
CA VAL A 36 11.08 -2.29 15.98
C VAL A 36 10.67 -1.77 17.36
N MET A 37 9.65 -0.91 17.44
CA MET A 37 9.16 -0.41 18.73
C MET A 37 8.47 -1.47 19.57
N MET A 38 7.78 -2.44 18.96
CA MET A 38 7.25 -3.61 19.65
C MET A 38 8.38 -4.40 20.31
N ILE A 39 9.49 -4.61 19.60
CA ILE A 39 10.67 -5.32 20.14
C ILE A 39 11.29 -4.53 21.30
N THR A 40 11.48 -3.22 21.19
CA THR A 40 12.07 -2.43 22.28
C THR A 40 11.11 -2.31 23.46
N ARG A 41 9.83 -2.08 23.23
CA ARG A 41 8.85 -1.88 24.30
C ARG A 41 8.53 -3.18 25.04
N TYR A 42 8.35 -4.29 24.33
CA TYR A 42 7.99 -5.57 24.95
C TYR A 42 9.20 -6.43 25.29
N GLY A 43 10.31 -6.29 24.56
CA GLY A 43 11.55 -7.00 24.84
C GLY A 43 12.43 -6.29 25.88
N LEU A 44 12.54 -4.96 25.83
CA LEU A 44 13.38 -4.15 26.72
C LEU A 44 12.59 -3.28 27.70
N GLY A 45 11.25 -3.24 27.62
CA GLY A 45 10.42 -2.42 28.51
C GLY A 45 10.57 -0.91 28.28
N SER A 46 11.12 -0.47 27.14
CA SER A 46 11.46 0.93 26.86
C SER A 46 10.82 1.41 25.55
N ASP A 47 10.27 2.63 25.56
CA ASP A 47 9.78 3.33 24.37
C ASP A 47 10.89 4.21 23.78
N ILE A 48 10.82 4.45 22.47
CA ILE A 48 11.72 5.38 21.79
C ILE A 48 11.16 6.81 21.93
N GLU A 49 11.97 7.71 22.51
CA GLU A 49 11.69 9.14 22.58
C GLU A 49 12.61 9.94 21.64
N LEU A 50 12.06 10.99 21.02
CA LEU A 50 12.79 12.00 20.26
C LEU A 50 12.92 13.24 21.15
N ASN A 51 14.13 13.79 21.23
CA ASN A 51 14.44 15.05 21.91
C ASN A 51 14.06 15.07 23.41
N GLY A 52 14.37 13.99 24.14
CA GLY A 52 14.20 13.90 25.58
C GLY A 52 15.45 14.33 26.35
N GLU A 53 15.40 14.26 27.69
CA GLU A 53 16.55 14.55 28.56
C GLU A 53 17.79 13.70 28.23
N SER A 54 17.55 12.48 27.74
CA SER A 54 18.58 11.48 27.44
C SER A 54 19.21 11.63 26.05
N GLY A 55 18.75 12.57 25.20
CA GLY A 55 19.32 12.88 23.89
C GLY A 55 18.32 12.99 22.73
N PHE A 56 18.82 13.07 21.49
CA PHE A 56 17.96 13.21 20.29
C PHE A 56 17.13 11.95 20.01
N LEU A 57 17.68 10.75 20.20
CA LEU A 57 16.96 9.47 20.14
C LEU A 57 17.37 8.64 21.36
N ALA A 58 16.44 8.40 22.28
CA ALA A 58 16.70 7.68 23.51
C ALA A 58 15.67 6.58 23.76
N LEU A 59 16.10 5.54 24.48
CA LEU A 59 15.25 4.46 24.96
C LEU A 59 14.90 4.78 26.42
N THR A 60 13.67 5.20 26.66
CA THR A 60 13.20 5.61 27.98
C THR A 60 12.14 4.64 28.48
N PRO A 61 12.17 4.22 29.76
CA PRO A 61 11.17 3.33 30.33
C PRO A 61 9.75 3.88 30.17
N VAL A 62 8.80 2.97 29.92
CA VAL A 62 7.39 3.33 29.68
C VAL A 62 6.80 3.97 30.94
N GLY A 63 6.47 5.27 30.87
CA GLY A 63 5.87 6.03 31.98
C GLY A 63 6.68 7.25 32.42
N GLU A 64 7.94 7.37 31.99
CA GLU A 64 8.84 8.49 32.31
C GLU A 64 9.17 9.34 31.06
N LEU A 65 8.32 9.28 30.04
CA LEU A 65 8.52 10.01 28.79
C LEU A 65 8.36 11.51 29.02
N THR A 66 9.47 12.26 28.94
CA THR A 66 9.49 13.73 29.04
C THR A 66 9.52 14.40 27.65
N GLY A 67 9.94 13.67 26.61
CA GLY A 67 10.09 14.16 25.23
C GLY A 67 8.98 13.71 24.26
N PHE A 68 9.27 13.79 22.95
CA PHE A 68 8.34 13.41 21.89
C PHE A 68 8.25 11.88 21.73
N ASN A 69 7.06 11.30 21.89
CA ASN A 69 6.84 9.86 21.83
C ASN A 69 6.73 9.36 20.37
N LEU A 70 7.78 8.73 19.83
CA LEU A 70 7.75 8.17 18.46
C LEU A 70 6.76 7.04 18.34
N SER A 71 6.55 6.29 19.42
CA SER A 71 5.59 5.18 19.50
C SER A 71 4.21 5.62 19.06
N ILE A 72 3.70 6.68 19.70
CA ILE A 72 2.39 7.24 19.40
C ILE A 72 2.37 7.91 18.02
N PHE A 73 3.42 8.64 17.66
CA PHE A 73 3.49 9.31 16.36
C PHE A 73 3.47 8.34 15.18
N LEU A 74 4.35 7.33 15.19
CA LEU A 74 4.40 6.31 14.15
C LEU A 74 3.08 5.53 14.09
N LEU A 75 2.47 5.22 15.23
CA LEU A 75 1.17 4.53 15.28
C LEU A 75 0.05 5.39 14.67
N ALA A 76 -0.02 6.67 15.03
CA ALA A 76 -1.02 7.60 14.51
C ALA A 76 -0.85 7.79 12.99
N VAL A 77 0.37 8.05 12.51
CA VAL A 77 0.65 8.22 11.08
C VAL A 77 0.39 6.93 10.31
N HIS A 78 0.81 5.78 10.83
CA HIS A 78 0.53 4.48 10.21
C HIS A 78 -0.98 4.26 10.05
N GLY A 79 -1.77 4.54 11.09
CA GLY A 79 -3.23 4.42 11.04
C GLY A 79 -3.85 5.24 9.92
N TRP A 80 -3.44 6.50 9.76
CA TRP A 80 -3.90 7.37 8.67
C TRP A 80 -3.44 6.88 7.28
N LEU A 81 -2.19 6.44 7.16
CA LEU A 81 -1.67 5.89 5.91
C LEU A 81 -2.37 4.59 5.51
N TYR A 82 -2.76 3.77 6.48
CA TYR A 82 -3.55 2.55 6.24
C TYR A 82 -4.94 2.87 5.69
N VAL A 83 -5.60 3.92 6.19
CA VAL A 83 -6.88 4.38 5.62
C VAL A 83 -6.73 4.81 4.16
N LEU A 84 -5.67 5.57 3.82
CA LEU A 84 -5.39 5.98 2.44
C LEU A 84 -5.08 4.77 1.53
N TYR A 85 -4.36 3.79 2.06
CA TYR A 85 -4.06 2.53 1.36
C TYR A 85 -5.34 1.77 1.03
N LEU A 86 -6.21 1.54 2.03
CA LEU A 86 -7.51 0.89 1.81
C LEU A 86 -8.42 1.66 0.84
N ALA A 87 -8.38 3.00 0.86
CA ALA A 87 -9.13 3.81 -0.09
C ALA A 87 -8.63 3.60 -1.53
N CYS A 88 -7.30 3.51 -1.74
CA CYS A 88 -6.72 3.19 -3.04
C CYS A 88 -7.09 1.76 -3.49
N ASP A 89 -7.00 0.78 -2.59
CA ASP A 89 -7.39 -0.61 -2.86
C ASP A 89 -8.86 -0.74 -3.23
N PHE A 90 -9.73 -0.01 -2.53
CA PHE A 90 -11.15 0.02 -2.83
C PHE A 90 -11.43 0.63 -4.21
N LEU A 91 -10.71 1.70 -4.57
CA LEU A 91 -10.80 2.31 -5.91
C LEU A 91 -10.31 1.34 -6.98
N LEU A 92 -9.16 0.70 -6.79
CA LEU A 92 -8.62 -0.34 -7.68
C LEU A 92 -9.61 -1.48 -7.84
N TRP A 93 -10.15 -2.02 -6.74
CA TRP A 93 -11.15 -3.08 -6.76
C TRP A 93 -12.40 -2.71 -7.56
N ARG A 94 -12.92 -1.49 -7.35
CA ARG A 94 -14.07 -0.97 -8.08
C ARG A 94 -13.80 -0.79 -9.58
N LEU A 95 -12.61 -0.30 -9.94
CA LEU A 95 -12.20 -0.08 -11.35
C LEU A 95 -11.91 -1.40 -12.08
N LEU A 96 -11.20 -2.32 -11.44
CA LEU A 96 -10.75 -3.59 -12.02
C LEU A 96 -11.82 -4.70 -11.93
N ARG A 97 -12.90 -4.50 -11.17
CA ARG A 97 -13.99 -5.45 -10.92
C ARG A 97 -13.49 -6.84 -10.46
N TRP A 98 -12.40 -6.86 -9.70
CA TRP A 98 -11.80 -8.08 -9.18
C TRP A 98 -12.71 -8.76 -8.15
N PRO A 99 -12.56 -10.09 -7.93
CA PRO A 99 -13.29 -10.77 -6.86
C PRO A 99 -12.90 -10.19 -5.50
N PHE A 100 -13.87 -10.11 -4.58
CA PHE A 100 -13.69 -9.52 -3.23
C PHE A 100 -12.51 -10.12 -2.45
N TRP A 101 -12.21 -11.40 -2.67
CA TRP A 101 -11.03 -12.07 -2.07
C TRP A 101 -9.71 -11.43 -2.43
N LYS A 102 -9.58 -10.85 -3.63
CA LYS A 102 -8.35 -10.20 -4.06
C LYS A 102 -8.16 -8.85 -3.36
N PHE A 103 -9.26 -8.12 -3.13
CA PHE A 103 -9.24 -6.92 -2.28
C PHE A 103 -8.80 -7.27 -0.86
N LEU A 104 -9.36 -8.32 -0.26
CA LEU A 104 -9.01 -8.73 1.10
C LEU A 104 -7.55 -9.14 1.23
N TRP A 105 -7.02 -9.87 0.24
CA TRP A 105 -5.60 -10.25 0.18
C TRP A 105 -4.66 -9.04 0.08
N ILE A 106 -4.99 -8.05 -0.75
CA ILE A 106 -4.19 -6.84 -0.91
C ILE A 106 -4.29 -5.96 0.35
N ALA A 107 -5.48 -5.88 0.97
CA ALA A 107 -5.71 -5.17 2.23
C ALA A 107 -4.89 -5.76 3.39
N MET A 108 -4.75 -7.10 3.45
CA MET A 108 -3.87 -7.77 4.42
C MET A 108 -2.40 -7.37 4.29
N GLY A 109 -1.98 -6.87 3.12
CA GLY A 109 -0.66 -6.29 2.90
C GLY A 109 -0.34 -5.16 3.88
N GLY A 110 -1.33 -4.43 4.39
CA GLY A 110 -1.12 -3.35 5.37
C GLY A 110 -1.05 -3.80 6.83
N ILE A 111 -1.30 -5.08 7.12
CA ILE A 111 -1.30 -5.65 8.50
C ILE A 111 -0.10 -6.56 8.71
N VAL A 112 0.33 -7.27 7.66
CA VAL A 112 1.42 -8.24 7.76
C VAL A 112 2.74 -7.60 7.32
N PRO A 113 3.70 -7.36 8.24
CA PRO A 113 4.90 -6.53 8.00
C PRO A 113 5.83 -7.04 6.88
N LEU A 114 5.76 -8.32 6.53
CA LEU A 114 6.54 -8.91 5.43
C LEU A 114 5.76 -8.97 4.11
N LEU A 115 4.45 -8.90 4.18
CA LEU A 115 3.55 -9.07 3.05
C LEU A 115 3.41 -7.78 2.24
N SER A 116 3.56 -6.60 2.89
CA SER A 116 3.59 -5.29 2.22
C SER A 116 4.64 -5.26 1.11
N PHE A 117 5.85 -5.75 1.40
CA PHE A 117 6.96 -5.84 0.43
C PHE A 117 6.68 -6.84 -0.70
N PHE A 118 5.90 -7.88 -0.46
CA PHE A 118 5.55 -8.86 -1.49
C PHE A 118 4.54 -8.27 -2.48
N PHE A 119 3.50 -7.60 -1.96
CA PHE A 119 2.48 -6.95 -2.78
C PHE A 119 3.01 -5.76 -3.59
N GLU A 120 4.02 -5.05 -3.06
CA GLU A 120 4.75 -4.01 -3.81
C GLU A 120 5.25 -4.51 -5.17
N ARG A 121 5.71 -5.77 -5.26
CA ARG A 121 6.18 -6.36 -6.53
C ARG A 121 5.07 -7.01 -7.34
N GLN A 122 4.08 -7.59 -6.69
CA GLN A 122 3.06 -8.39 -7.36
C GLN A 122 1.99 -7.51 -8.02
N VAL A 123 1.43 -6.55 -7.30
CA VAL A 123 0.30 -5.73 -7.79
C VAL A 123 0.66 -4.92 -9.03
N PRO A 124 1.83 -4.25 -9.12
CA PRO A 124 2.22 -3.53 -10.33
C PRO A 124 2.39 -4.42 -11.55
N ARG A 125 2.98 -5.61 -11.39
CA ARG A 125 3.18 -6.54 -12.50
C ARG A 125 1.86 -7.04 -13.06
N GLU A 126 0.91 -7.35 -12.19
CA GLU A 126 -0.42 -7.78 -12.62
C GLU A 126 -1.19 -6.67 -13.34
N VAL A 127 -1.11 -5.43 -12.83
CA VAL A 127 -1.78 -4.29 -13.48
C VAL A 127 -1.11 -3.92 -14.80
N GLU A 128 0.22 -3.92 -14.88
CA GLU A 128 0.96 -3.66 -16.13
C GLU A 128 0.67 -4.75 -17.17
N ALA A 129 0.60 -6.02 -16.78
CA ALA A 129 0.21 -7.11 -17.68
C ALA A 129 -1.23 -6.95 -18.19
N LEU A 130 -2.15 -6.51 -17.33
CA LEU A 130 -3.53 -6.24 -17.72
C LEU A 130 -3.62 -5.09 -18.73
N ILE A 131 -2.90 -3.99 -18.48
CA ILE A 131 -2.83 -2.86 -19.42
C ILE A 131 -2.26 -3.32 -20.77
N ALA A 132 -1.20 -4.11 -20.78
CA ALA A 132 -0.60 -4.64 -22.01
C ALA A 132 -1.59 -5.50 -22.82
N SER A 133 -2.39 -6.35 -22.15
CA SER A 133 -3.43 -7.14 -22.83
C SER A 133 -4.54 -6.28 -23.44
N LEU A 134 -5.00 -5.24 -22.73
CA LEU A 134 -6.04 -4.32 -23.21
C LEU A 134 -5.55 -3.49 -24.42
N GLU A 135 -4.30 -2.99 -24.37
CA GLU A 135 -3.69 -2.26 -25.47
C GLU A 135 -3.51 -3.15 -26.72
N ALA A 136 -3.18 -4.44 -26.55
CA ALA A 136 -3.07 -5.40 -27.65
C ALA A 136 -4.42 -5.71 -28.30
N GLU A 137 -5.46 -5.92 -27.49
CA GLU A 137 -6.83 -6.18 -27.96
C GLU A 137 -7.41 -4.97 -28.70
N GLN A 138 -7.15 -3.75 -28.20
CA GLN A 138 -7.47 -2.52 -28.89
C GLN A 138 -6.74 -2.35 -30.23
N ARG A 139 -5.49 -2.81 -30.34
CA ARG A 139 -4.71 -2.72 -31.59
C ARG A 139 -5.14 -3.76 -32.61
N ALA A 140 -5.71 -4.89 -32.17
CA ALA A 140 -6.26 -5.94 -33.05
C ALA A 140 -7.67 -5.60 -33.58
N ARG A 141 -8.53 -4.95 -32.78
CA ARG A 141 -9.89 -4.54 -33.19
C ARG A 141 -9.97 -3.67 -34.46
N PRO A 142 -9.09 -2.69 -34.74
CA PRO A 142 -9.14 -1.89 -35.96
C PRO A 142 -8.80 -2.69 -37.24
N ALA A 143 -8.12 -3.83 -37.14
CA ALA A 143 -7.83 -4.67 -38.30
C ALA A 143 -9.05 -5.49 -38.76
N THR A 144 -9.97 -5.81 -37.85
CA THR A 144 -11.17 -6.61 -38.15
C THR A 144 -12.31 -5.77 -38.74
N GLU A 145 -12.46 -4.51 -38.33
CA GLU A 145 -13.51 -3.61 -38.84
C GLU A 145 -13.22 -3.09 -40.27
N GLY A 146 -11.94 -3.04 -40.68
CA GLY A 146 -11.53 -2.66 -42.04
C GLY A 146 -11.48 -3.81 -43.06
N ALA A 147 -11.55 -5.07 -42.61
CA ALA A 147 -11.53 -6.25 -43.49
C ALA A 147 -12.95 -6.71 -43.91
N SER A 148 -13.99 -6.09 -43.35
CA SER A 148 -15.40 -6.36 -43.64
C SER A 148 -16.10 -5.26 -44.46
N ALA A 149 -15.34 -4.34 -45.05
CA ALA A 149 -15.84 -3.24 -45.88
C ALA A 149 -15.46 -3.44 -47.36
#